data_AF-A0A1K1PAM7-F1
#
_entry.id   AF-A0A1K1PAM7-F1
#
_cell.length_a   1.000
_cell.length_b   1.000
_cell.length_c   1.000
_cell.angle_alpha   90.00
_cell.angle_beta   90.00
_cell.angle_gamma   90.00
#
_symmetry.space_group_name_H-M   'P 1'
#
loop_
_entity.id
_entity.type
_entity.pdbx_description
1 polymer ?
#
loop_
_entity_poly.entity_id
_entity_poly.type
_entity_poly.pdbx_seq_one_letter_code
_entity_poly.pdbx_strand_id
1 'polypeptide(L)'
;MILGSRKGALAVSVYVLLGLTGLPVFTEGGGIGYIFQPTFGYLIGFIAGAYITGRIVHGGELTMPRLLIGCFAGLLVVYAMGMAYYWAISKFWLHSPIGIWPLFLYCFLLAVPGDICLCILSAVLGKRLIPAIGLSYRTV
;
A
#
# COMPACT_ATOMS: atom_id res chain seq x y z
N MET A 1 -5.12 -5.52 6.25
CA MET A 1 -4.99 -6.69 7.14
C MET A 1 -6.12 -6.82 8.17
N ILE A 2 -6.61 -5.74 8.80
CA ILE A 2 -7.63 -5.84 9.86
C ILE A 2 -9.05 -6.09 9.31
N LEU A 3 -9.42 -5.42 8.22
CA LEU A 3 -10.79 -5.47 7.65
C LEU A 3 -11.04 -6.65 6.67
N GLY A 4 -10.04 -7.47 6.37
CA GLY A 4 -10.08 -8.43 5.25
C GLY A 4 -9.61 -7.86 3.91
N SER A 5 -9.52 -8.71 2.89
CA SER A 5 -9.03 -8.37 1.53
C SER A 5 -9.92 -7.36 0.82
N ARG A 6 -11.21 -7.67 0.70
CA ARG A 6 -12.18 -6.87 -0.06
C ARG A 6 -12.48 -5.53 0.61
N LYS A 7 -12.79 -5.54 1.91
CA LYS A 7 -13.12 -4.32 2.65
C LYS A 7 -11.89 -3.42 2.85
N GLY A 8 -10.70 -4.01 3.01
CA GLY A 8 -9.45 -3.26 3.06
C GLY A 8 -9.17 -2.54 1.73
N ALA A 9 -9.28 -3.24 0.60
CA ALA A 9 -9.14 -2.63 -0.71
C ALA A 9 -10.18 -1.53 -0.95
N LEU A 10 -11.46 -1.79 -0.62
CA LEU A 10 -12.54 -0.80 -0.72
C LEU A 10 -12.27 0.46 0.09
N ALA A 11 -11.79 0.34 1.33
CA ALA A 11 -11.47 1.50 2.17
C ALA A 11 -10.37 2.37 1.53
N VAL A 12 -9.32 1.74 1.00
CA VAL A 12 -8.26 2.46 0.28
C VAL A 12 -8.79 3.06 -1.01
N SER A 13 -9.62 2.34 -1.78
CA SER A 13 -10.24 2.87 -2.99
C SER A 13 -11.11 4.10 -2.71
N VAL A 14 -11.91 4.09 -1.63
CA VAL A 14 -12.69 5.25 -1.20
C VAL A 14 -11.78 6.42 -0.86
N TYR A 15 -10.68 6.18 -0.14
CA TYR A 15 -9.68 7.22 0.15
C TYR A 15 -9.13 7.86 -1.15
N VAL A 16 -8.76 7.04 -2.13
CA VAL A 16 -8.26 7.52 -3.43
C VAL A 16 -9.34 8.32 -4.17
N LEU A 17 -10.57 7.81 -4.24
CA LEU A 17 -11.68 8.48 -4.91
C LEU A 17 -11.99 9.83 -4.27
N LEU A 18 -12.01 9.92 -2.94
CA LEU A 18 -12.22 11.17 -2.22
C LEU A 18 -11.13 12.20 -2.57
N GLY A 19 -9.86 11.79 -2.58
CA GLY A 19 -8.77 12.69 -2.99
C GLY A 19 -8.90 13.14 -4.44
N LEU A 20 -9.35 12.29 -5.35
CA LEU A 20 -9.61 12.66 -6.75
C LEU A 20 -10.79 13.62 -6.92
N THR A 21 -11.80 13.57 -6.04
CA THR A 21 -12.93 14.54 -6.06
C THR A 21 -12.54 15.95 -5.64
N GLY A 22 -11.30 16.18 -5.20
CA GLY A 22 -10.80 17.51 -4.83
C GLY A 22 -10.71 17.77 -3.33
N LEU A 23 -11.02 16.77 -2.49
CA LEU A 23 -10.76 16.86 -1.06
C LEU A 23 -9.24 16.88 -0.82
N PRO A 24 -8.70 17.79 0.00
CA PRO A 24 -7.28 17.91 0.28
C PRO A 24 -6.81 16.82 1.26
N VAL A 25 -6.98 15.55 0.87
CA VAL A 25 -6.53 14.37 1.63
C VAL A 25 -5.18 13.84 1.16
N PHE A 26 -4.67 14.31 0.02
CA PHE A 26 -3.32 14.01 -0.43
C PHE A 26 -2.33 15.10 0.01
N THR A 27 -1.05 14.73 0.07
CA THR A 27 0.03 15.58 0.62
C THR A 27 0.20 16.90 -0.12
N GLU A 28 -0.09 16.93 -1.42
CA GLU A 28 -0.04 18.14 -2.27
C GLU A 28 -1.44 18.69 -2.63
N GLY A 29 -2.47 18.31 -1.86
CA GLY A 29 -3.86 18.77 -2.05
C GLY A 29 -4.79 17.67 -2.52
N GLY A 30 -5.67 17.98 -3.47
CA GLY A 30 -6.65 17.06 -4.02
C GLY A 30 -7.04 17.44 -5.45
N GLY A 31 -7.65 16.52 -6.18
CA GLY A 31 -8.19 16.77 -7.51
C GLY A 31 -7.72 15.78 -8.56
N ILE A 32 -8.40 15.80 -9.72
CA ILE A 32 -8.17 14.87 -10.83
C ILE A 32 -6.76 15.01 -11.41
N GLY A 33 -6.16 16.21 -11.33
CA GLY A 33 -4.78 16.47 -11.76
C GLY A 33 -3.73 15.66 -10.98
N TYR A 34 -4.06 15.15 -9.79
CA TYR A 34 -3.17 14.35 -8.98
C TYR A 34 -2.80 13.01 -9.64
N ILE A 35 -3.62 12.51 -10.58
CA ILE A 35 -3.31 11.32 -11.37
C ILE A 35 -1.98 11.49 -12.10
N PHE A 36 -1.64 12.71 -12.51
CA PHE A 36 -0.41 12.93 -13.22
C PHE A 36 0.84 13.04 -12.33
N GLN A 37 0.67 12.96 -11.01
CA GLN A 37 1.81 12.91 -10.12
C GLN A 37 2.45 11.53 -10.11
N PRO A 38 3.79 11.45 -10.09
CA PRO A 38 4.51 10.18 -10.02
C PRO A 38 4.21 9.39 -8.74
N THR A 39 3.86 10.07 -7.64
CA THR A 39 3.50 9.47 -6.36
C THR A 39 2.14 8.78 -6.40
N PHE A 40 1.27 9.10 -7.37
CA PHE A 40 -0.07 8.50 -7.52
C PHE A 40 -0.02 6.98 -7.72
N GLY A 41 1.03 6.48 -8.36
CA GLY A 41 1.24 5.04 -8.55
C GLY A 41 1.27 4.24 -7.26
N TYR A 42 1.77 4.82 -6.18
CA TYR A 42 1.80 4.18 -4.86
C TYR A 42 0.39 4.03 -4.28
N LEU A 43 -0.54 4.94 -4.59
CA LEU A 43 -1.94 4.84 -4.14
C LEU A 43 -2.65 3.66 -4.80
N ILE A 44 -2.42 3.45 -6.11
CA ILE A 44 -2.91 2.27 -6.82
C ILE A 44 -2.29 1.00 -6.22
N GLY A 45 -0.97 1.04 -5.96
CA GLY A 45 -0.25 -0.02 -5.27
C GLY A 45 -0.82 -0.33 -3.89
N PHE A 46 -1.27 0.68 -3.13
CA PHE A 46 -1.90 0.49 -1.81
C PHE A 46 -3.23 -0.25 -1.91
N ILE A 47 -4.03 -0.02 -2.95
CA ILE A 47 -5.29 -0.77 -3.16
C ILE A 47 -4.96 -2.26 -3.39
N ALA A 48 -4.04 -2.54 -4.32
CA ALA A 48 -3.63 -3.92 -4.65
C ALA A 48 -2.92 -4.60 -3.46
N GLY A 49 -2.04 -3.87 -2.78
CA GLY A 49 -1.33 -4.34 -1.58
C GLY A 49 -2.29 -4.65 -0.45
N ALA A 50 -3.27 -3.79 -0.17
CA ALA A 50 -4.30 -4.05 0.85
C ALA A 50 -5.11 -5.32 0.56
N TYR A 51 -5.45 -5.54 -0.71
CA TYR A 51 -6.13 -6.75 -1.16
C TYR A 51 -5.29 -8.01 -0.92
N ILE A 52 -4.03 -8.01 -1.37
CA ILE A 52 -3.11 -9.15 -1.28
C ILE A 52 -2.77 -9.45 0.18
N THR A 53 -2.40 -8.44 0.97
CA THR A 53 -2.15 -8.57 2.41
C THR A 53 -3.36 -9.16 3.12
N GLY A 54 -4.57 -8.65 2.82
CA GLY A 54 -5.80 -9.18 3.40
C GLY A 54 -6.04 -10.64 3.02
N ARG A 55 -5.80 -11.02 1.76
CA ARG A 55 -6.05 -12.38 1.24
C ARG A 55 -5.07 -13.40 1.81
N ILE A 56 -3.79 -13.02 1.98
CA ILE A 56 -2.78 -13.88 2.59
C ILE A 56 -3.11 -14.09 4.07
N VAL A 57 -3.44 -13.02 4.78
CA VAL A 57 -3.69 -13.08 6.23
C VAL A 57 -4.99 -13.79 6.57
N HIS A 58 -6.05 -13.67 5.77
CA HIS A 58 -7.33 -14.36 6.03
C HIS A 58 -7.41 -15.78 5.44
N GLY A 59 -6.41 -16.21 4.65
CA GLY A 59 -6.41 -17.50 3.98
C GLY A 59 -5.98 -18.71 4.82
N GLY A 60 -5.87 -18.58 6.15
CA GLY A 60 -5.46 -19.65 7.07
C GLY A 60 -5.12 -19.08 8.43
N GLU A 61 -4.44 -19.81 9.32
CA GLU A 61 -4.31 -19.42 10.75
C GLU A 61 -3.57 -18.10 11.03
N LEU A 62 -4.01 -17.40 12.09
CA LEU A 62 -3.49 -16.09 12.52
C LEU A 62 -2.16 -16.24 13.25
N THR A 63 -1.12 -16.57 12.50
CA THR A 63 0.24 -16.73 13.01
C THR A 63 1.09 -15.49 12.72
N MET A 64 2.02 -15.17 13.63
CA MET A 64 2.98 -14.07 13.46
C MET A 64 3.73 -14.09 12.12
N PRO A 65 4.29 -15.23 11.66
CA PRO A 65 4.94 -15.30 10.35
C PRO A 65 3.99 -15.00 9.20
N ARG A 66 2.73 -15.44 9.25
CA ARG A 66 1.76 -15.17 8.19
C ARG A 66 1.38 -13.69 8.10
N LEU A 67 1.26 -13.01 9.23
CA LEU A 67 1.03 -11.56 9.29
C LEU A 67 2.20 -10.80 8.66
N LEU A 68 3.44 -11.19 8.99
CA LEU A 68 4.64 -10.61 8.40
C LEU A 68 4.72 -10.86 6.89
N ILE A 69 4.52 -12.11 6.44
CA ILE A 69 4.50 -12.46 5.00
C ILE A 69 3.45 -11.64 4.26
N GLY A 70 2.25 -11.47 4.84
CA GLY A 70 1.21 -10.61 4.28
C GLY A 70 1.67 -9.17 4.15
N CYS A 71 2.28 -8.59 5.19
CA CYS A 71 2.77 -7.22 5.18
C CYS A 71 3.88 -7.01 4.13
N PHE A 72 4.87 -7.90 4.09
CA PHE A 72 5.95 -7.85 3.10
C PHE A 72 5.45 -8.05 1.67
N ALA A 73 4.51 -8.97 1.45
CA ALA A 73 3.91 -9.16 0.13
C ALA A 73 3.14 -7.92 -0.35
N GLY A 74 2.35 -7.31 0.55
CA GLY A 74 1.67 -6.05 0.25
C GLY A 74 2.63 -4.91 -0.05
N LEU A 75 3.69 -4.78 0.76
CA LEU A 75 4.75 -3.78 0.57
C LEU A 75 5.43 -3.93 -0.79
N LEU A 76 5.79 -5.16 -1.15
CA LEU A 76 6.41 -5.47 -2.44
C LEU A 76 5.51 -5.06 -3.61
N VAL A 77 4.21 -5.33 -3.52
CA VAL A 77 3.23 -4.95 -4.55
C VAL A 77 3.10 -3.42 -4.65
N VAL A 78 3.05 -2.73 -3.51
CA VAL A 78 2.99 -1.26 -3.46
C VAL A 78 4.21 -0.66 -4.16
N TYR A 79 5.41 -1.13 -3.84
CA TYR A 79 6.64 -0.67 -4.48
C TYR A 79 6.70 -1.03 -5.96
N ALA A 80 6.31 -2.24 -6.34
CA ALA A 80 6.32 -2.66 -7.74
C ALA A 80 5.39 -1.80 -8.60
N MET A 81 4.14 -1.57 -8.15
CA MET A 81 3.19 -0.74 -8.88
C MET A 81 3.57 0.75 -8.85
N GLY A 82 4.04 1.25 -7.71
CA GLY A 82 4.51 2.62 -7.55
C GLY A 82 5.69 2.93 -8.47
N MET A 83 6.72 2.08 -8.50
CA MET A 83 7.87 2.23 -9.38
C MET A 83 7.50 2.10 -10.86
N ALA A 84 6.64 1.13 -11.22
CA ALA A 84 6.20 0.96 -12.61
C ALA A 84 5.45 2.20 -13.13
N TYR A 85 4.57 2.77 -12.31
CA TYR A 85 3.83 3.99 -12.65
C TYR A 85 4.75 5.21 -12.71
N TYR A 86 5.64 5.36 -11.73
CA TYR A 86 6.63 6.44 -11.69
C TYR A 86 7.45 6.44 -12.97
N TRP A 87 7.97 5.28 -13.37
CA TRP A 87 8.77 5.13 -14.58
C TRP A 87 7.98 5.51 -15.84
N ALA A 88 6.72 5.07 -15.94
CA ALA A 88 5.85 5.41 -17.05
C ALA A 88 5.61 6.93 -17.14
N ILE A 89 5.26 7.59 -16.03
CA ILE A 89 4.94 9.01 -16.05
C ILE A 89 6.18 9.91 -16.20
N SER A 90 7.31 9.48 -15.62
CA SER A 90 8.59 10.17 -15.78
C SER A 90 9.04 10.18 -17.24
N LYS A 91 8.85 9.05 -17.95
CA LYS A 91 9.17 8.92 -19.38
C LYS A 91 8.20 9.69 -20.28
N PHE A 92 6.89 9.59 -20.05
CA PHE A 92 5.87 10.14 -20.95
C PHE A 92 5.55 11.62 -20.70
N TRP A 93 5.70 12.11 -19.47
CA TRP A 93 5.17 13.43 -19.09
C TRP A 93 6.28 14.40 -18.66
N LEU A 94 7.19 13.97 -17.79
CA LEU A 94 8.21 14.85 -17.21
C LEU A 94 9.42 15.10 -18.11
N HIS A 95 9.65 14.28 -19.14
CA HIS A 95 10.82 14.32 -20.06
C HIS A 95 12.19 14.41 -19.35
N SER A 96 12.21 14.15 -18.04
CA SER A 96 13.36 14.24 -17.16
C SER A 96 13.61 12.82 -16.67
N PRO A 97 14.61 12.11 -17.23
CA PRO A 97 14.92 10.75 -16.82
C PRO A 97 15.54 10.80 -15.44
N ILE A 98 14.69 10.77 -14.41
CA ILE A 98 15.16 10.49 -13.06
C ILE A 98 15.62 9.04 -13.13
N GLY A 99 16.92 8.82 -12.94
CA GLY A 99 17.49 7.49 -13.05
C GLY A 99 16.74 6.53 -12.13
N ILE A 100 16.43 5.34 -12.63
CA ILE A 100 15.80 4.27 -11.83
C ILE A 100 16.67 3.97 -10.60
N TRP A 101 17.98 4.20 -10.72
CA TRP A 101 18.99 3.99 -9.69
C TRP A 101 18.81 4.89 -8.44
N PRO A 102 18.76 6.23 -8.52
CA PRO A 102 18.46 7.07 -7.36
C PRO A 102 17.05 6.86 -6.79
N LEU A 103 16.06 6.55 -7.61
CA LEU A 103 14.72 6.18 -7.14
C LEU A 103 14.73 4.91 -6.30
N PHE A 104 15.41 3.88 -6.80
CA PHE A 104 15.61 2.64 -6.09
C PHE A 104 16.37 2.89 -4.79
N LEU A 105 17.47 3.65 -4.81
CA LEU A 105 18.20 3.98 -3.59
C LEU A 105 17.36 4.78 -2.59
N TYR A 106 16.60 5.78 -3.01
CA TYR A 106 15.75 6.55 -2.09
C TYR A 106 14.60 5.71 -1.51
N CYS A 107 13.88 4.96 -2.35
CA CYS A 107 12.78 4.12 -1.91
C CYS A 107 13.27 2.93 -1.08
N PHE A 108 14.40 2.32 -1.45
CA PHE A 108 14.87 1.09 -0.82
C PHE A 108 15.82 1.33 0.35
N LEU A 109 16.64 2.39 0.36
CA LEU A 109 17.56 2.65 1.47
C LEU A 109 16.88 3.44 2.59
N LEU A 110 16.03 4.40 2.24
CA LEU A 110 15.46 5.35 3.19
C LEU A 110 14.11 4.87 3.75
N ALA A 111 13.25 4.26 2.91
CA ALA A 111 11.93 3.84 3.34
C ALA A 111 11.89 2.40 3.89
N VAL A 112 12.69 1.46 3.36
CA VAL A 112 12.72 0.05 3.85
C VAL A 112 12.97 -0.10 5.35
N PRO A 113 13.93 0.59 6.00
CA PRO A 113 14.10 0.42 7.44
C PRO A 113 12.86 0.89 8.22
N GLY A 114 12.21 1.98 7.77
CA GLY A 114 10.94 2.45 8.33
C GLY A 114 9.80 1.45 8.09
N ASP A 115 9.70 0.91 6.88
CA ASP A 115 8.67 -0.05 6.50
C ASP A 115 8.80 -1.39 7.21
N ILE A 116 10.02 -1.86 7.48
CA ILE A 116 10.27 -3.06 8.28
C ILE A 116 9.72 -2.84 9.69
N CYS A 117 10.02 -1.70 10.31
CA CYS A 117 9.48 -1.33 11.62
C CYS A 117 7.94 -1.29 11.58
N LEU A 118 7.35 -0.65 10.56
CA LEU A 118 5.90 -0.59 10.38
C LEU A 118 5.27 -1.96 10.15
N CYS A 119 5.92 -2.87 9.42
CA CYS A 119 5.45 -4.23 9.18
C CYS A 119 5.42 -5.04 10.48
N ILE A 120 6.48 -4.95 11.29
CA ILE A 120 6.55 -5.61 12.60
C ILE A 120 5.44 -5.06 13.52
N LEU A 121 5.32 -3.74 13.58
CA LEU A 121 4.32 -3.07 14.44
C LEU A 121 2.90 -3.41 13.97
N SER A 122 2.66 -3.45 12.67
CA SER A 122 1.39 -3.89 12.07
C SER A 122 1.08 -5.36 12.36
N ALA A 123 2.08 -6.24 12.35
CA ALA A 123 1.89 -7.65 12.71
C ALA A 123 1.55 -7.82 14.19
N VAL A 124 2.23 -7.10 15.09
CA VAL A 124 1.94 -7.11 16.53
C VAL A 124 0.52 -6.59 16.80
N LEU A 125 0.19 -5.43 16.22
CA LEU A 125 -1.14 -4.83 16.31
C LEU A 125 -2.21 -5.75 15.74
N GLY A 126 -1.97 -6.34 14.57
CA GLY A 126 -2.86 -7.33 13.96
C GLY A 126 -3.16 -8.50 14.87
N LYS A 127 -2.13 -9.09 15.48
CA LYS A 127 -2.28 -10.22 16.40
C LYS A 127 -3.13 -9.87 17.64
N ARG A 128 -3.11 -8.61 18.10
CA ARG A 128 -3.90 -8.17 19.27
C ARG A 128 -5.30 -7.66 18.91
N LEU A 129 -5.43 -6.89 17.83
CA LEU A 129 -6.69 -6.25 17.44
C LEU A 129 -7.64 -7.21 16.73
N ILE A 130 -7.14 -8.10 15.87
CA ILE A 130 -8.00 -9.06 15.13
C ILE A 130 -8.85 -9.92 16.08
N PRO A 131 -8.30 -10.55 17.14
CA PRO A 131 -9.11 -11.29 18.10
C PRO A 131 -9.99 -10.39 18.99
N ALA A 132 -9.54 -9.18 19.34
CA ALA A 132 -10.30 -8.27 20.19
C ALA A 132 -11.55 -7.67 19.51
N ILE A 133 -11.50 -7.46 18.19
CA ILE A 133 -12.63 -6.89 17.42
C ILE A 133 -13.64 -7.99 17.02
N GLY A 134 -13.34 -9.27 17.32
CA GLY A 134 -14.25 -10.39 16.99
C GLY A 134 -14.54 -10.52 15.49
N LEU A 135 -13.69 -9.93 14.63
CA LEU A 135 -13.85 -10.02 13.18
C LEU A 135 -13.73 -11.49 12.77
N SER A 136 -14.81 -12.05 12.24
CA SER A 136 -14.87 -13.42 11.74
C SER A 136 -13.76 -13.62 10.70
N TYR A 137 -12.69 -14.27 11.14
CA TYR A 137 -11.44 -14.51 10.42
C TYR A 137 -11.59 -15.40 9.16
N ARG A 138 -12.84 -15.67 8.76
CA ARG A 138 -13.24 -16.76 7.88
C ARG A 138 -14.16 -16.30 6.74
N THR A 139 -14.07 -15.04 6.32
CA THR A 139 -14.80 -14.57 5.14
C THR A 139 -13.84 -14.45 3.94
N VAL A 140 -14.04 -15.44 3.07
CA VAL A 140 -13.37 -15.80 1.81
C VAL A 140 -13.20 -14.61 0.84
#